data_AF-A0A923IDX7-F1
#
_entry.id   AF-A0A923IDX7-F1
#
_cell.length_a   1.000
_cell.length_b   1.000
_cell.length_c   1.000
_cell.angle_alpha   90.00
_cell.angle_beta   90.00
_cell.angle_gamma   90.00
#
_symmetry.space_group_name_H-M   'P 1'
#
loop_
_entity.id
_entity.type
_entity.pdbx_description
1 polymer ?
#
loop_
_entity_poly.entity_id
_entity_poly.type
_entity_poly.pdbx_seq_one_letter_code
_entity_poly.pdbx_strand_id
1 'polypeptide(L)'
;MKAKKTITAFCSVSIMFLSFLFTVGPLFAEQKMDKVTMEAVSALERGRTHYNRGNYRQAIQEYDRFMKLIPGKADPHYRRGMAYDNLGDFNLAIQDYNKAVEINPKHVEAHNNRGAAYDKLGNLNQAIQDYDKAIKLRPGFAEAYNNRGAAYVKLGDMDKALKDFYAAIAWNPNFADAYYNRGAVHHKLGSFAQAIKDLDTAIELNPAYASAYYNRGIIHGKLGKKNKEAEDIAKAIDLSRQEKPGRPMDVLRNEGEKTREIEEIKKRLNELAGENERQRQELTAVAEIKKRSDELAGENERQRRELTAAADGKKHEPAVAGPNTTTRDLTAIDWFKKGYSCAITGNFQEAIDAYDKAIELNPDFTEAYYVRGVAYNNLGDPNRALQDLGKTIDMNKEFAIAYYMRGLAYNKLNNPGQAMENFKMAAKLGYKTAQDYLKGQGVAW
;
A
#
# COMPACT_ATOMS: atom_id res chain seq x y z
N MET A 1 64.51 -38.86 -24.50
CA MET A 1 65.72 -39.31 -25.25
C MET A 1 65.57 -40.80 -25.50
N LYS A 2 65.87 -41.40 -26.65
CA LYS A 2 66.50 -40.93 -27.91
C LYS A 2 65.53 -41.06 -29.12
N ALA A 3 65.97 -40.69 -30.33
CA ALA A 3 65.19 -40.80 -31.59
C ALA A 3 66.13 -41.04 -32.80
N LYS A 4 65.55 -41.32 -34.00
CA LYS A 4 66.21 -41.63 -35.32
C LYS A 4 66.76 -43.08 -35.40
N LYS A 5 66.85 -43.79 -36.53
CA LYS A 5 66.57 -43.62 -38.01
C LYS A 5 66.01 -45.00 -38.53
N THR A 6 65.74 -45.41 -39.79
CA THR A 6 65.88 -45.04 -41.23
C THR A 6 64.78 -45.86 -42.00
N ILE A 7 64.01 -45.42 -43.01
CA ILE A 7 64.25 -45.02 -44.43
C ILE A 7 64.28 -46.20 -45.47
N THR A 8 63.44 -46.08 -46.53
CA THR A 8 63.40 -46.82 -47.86
C THR A 8 63.02 -48.33 -47.90
N ALA A 9 62.49 -48.92 -49.01
CA ALA A 9 62.05 -48.41 -50.34
C ALA A 9 61.09 -49.37 -51.13
N PHE A 10 60.33 -48.77 -52.08
CA PHE A 10 59.84 -49.24 -53.42
C PHE A 10 59.38 -50.69 -53.74
N CYS A 11 58.15 -50.79 -54.29
CA CYS A 11 57.78 -51.21 -55.67
C CYS A 11 56.23 -51.19 -55.83
N SER A 12 55.60 -50.45 -56.77
CA SER A 12 55.40 -50.68 -58.23
C SER A 12 54.32 -51.75 -58.55
N VAL A 13 53.47 -51.73 -59.59
CA VAL A 13 53.25 -50.95 -60.84
C VAL A 13 51.71 -50.78 -61.04
N SER A 14 51.13 -49.64 -61.46
CA SER A 14 50.73 -49.23 -62.84
C SER A 14 49.78 -47.99 -62.69
N ILE A 15 49.74 -46.89 -63.47
CA ILE A 15 49.65 -46.68 -64.94
C ILE A 15 48.35 -47.30 -65.50
N MET A 16 47.36 -46.58 -66.07
CA MET A 16 47.38 -45.30 -66.81
C MET A 16 46.05 -44.49 -66.67
N PHE A 17 46.05 -43.27 -67.23
CA PHE A 17 44.94 -42.37 -67.63
C PHE A 17 44.66 -41.08 -66.84
N LEU A 18 44.72 -39.98 -67.62
CA LEU A 18 44.25 -38.63 -67.33
C LEU A 18 42.72 -38.50 -67.57
N SER A 19 42.21 -37.28 -67.38
CA SER A 19 40.89 -36.81 -67.83
C SER A 19 39.65 -37.49 -67.24
N PHE A 20 39.37 -37.16 -65.98
CA PHE A 20 38.02 -36.67 -65.64
C PHE A 20 38.10 -35.48 -64.66
N LEU A 21 38.13 -34.27 -65.23
CA LEU A 21 37.95 -33.02 -64.49
C LEU A 21 36.46 -32.78 -64.25
N PHE A 22 36.11 -32.16 -63.12
CA PHE A 22 34.73 -31.89 -62.64
C PHE A 22 33.87 -33.13 -62.35
N THR A 23 33.73 -33.46 -61.06
CA THR A 23 32.43 -33.74 -60.36
C THR A 23 32.57 -33.99 -58.85
N VAL A 24 33.74 -33.76 -58.24
CA VAL A 24 33.90 -33.81 -56.76
C VAL A 24 34.39 -32.46 -56.25
N GLY A 25 33.47 -31.50 -56.12
CA GLY A 25 33.72 -30.26 -55.37
C GLY A 25 33.55 -30.54 -53.87
N PRO A 26 34.61 -30.54 -53.05
CA PRO A 26 34.48 -30.82 -51.63
C PRO A 26 33.75 -29.67 -50.93
N LEU A 27 32.58 -29.97 -50.38
CA LEU A 27 32.09 -29.74 -49.01
C LEU A 27 32.61 -28.55 -48.15
N PHE A 28 33.18 -27.50 -48.72
CA PHE A 28 33.53 -26.25 -48.05
C PHE A 28 32.35 -25.27 -48.09
N ALA A 29 31.22 -25.70 -47.52
CA ALA A 29 30.02 -24.89 -47.35
C ALA A 29 30.09 -23.96 -46.12
N GLU A 30 31.19 -24.00 -45.36
CA GLU A 30 31.43 -23.14 -44.20
C GLU A 30 32.41 -22.00 -44.50
N GLN A 31 32.28 -20.91 -43.73
CA GLN A 31 33.22 -19.79 -43.65
C GLN A 31 33.40 -18.89 -44.90
N LYS A 32 32.30 -18.25 -45.31
CA LYS A 32 32.27 -16.77 -45.32
C LYS A 32 30.84 -16.23 -45.27
N MET A 33 30.46 -15.70 -44.12
CA MET A 33 29.35 -14.76 -44.03
C MET A 33 29.73 -13.53 -44.88
N ASP A 34 28.88 -13.11 -45.83
CA ASP A 34 29.27 -12.07 -46.78
C ASP A 34 29.46 -10.70 -46.09
N LYS A 35 30.13 -9.76 -46.77
CA LYS A 35 30.49 -8.47 -46.18
C LYS A 35 29.26 -7.65 -45.76
N VAL A 36 28.13 -7.81 -46.46
CA VAL A 36 26.86 -7.15 -46.15
C VAL A 36 26.26 -7.74 -44.86
N THR A 37 26.27 -9.05 -44.73
CA THR A 37 25.74 -9.79 -43.59
C THR A 37 26.60 -9.62 -42.34
N MET A 38 27.93 -9.59 -42.49
CA MET A 38 28.83 -9.24 -41.39
C MET A 38 28.60 -7.82 -40.88
N GLU A 39 28.42 -6.84 -41.78
CA GLU A 39 28.14 -5.46 -41.39
C GLU A 39 26.75 -5.32 -40.75
N ALA A 40 25.74 -6.04 -41.26
CA ALA A 40 24.41 -6.08 -40.66
C ALA A 40 24.45 -6.69 -39.25
N VAL A 41 25.05 -7.87 -39.06
CA VAL A 41 25.20 -8.49 -37.73
C VAL A 41 25.99 -7.58 -36.78
N SER A 42 27.06 -6.91 -37.26
CA SER A 42 27.79 -5.93 -36.45
C SER A 42 26.91 -4.75 -36.06
N ALA A 43 26.07 -4.23 -36.96
CA ALA A 43 25.11 -3.17 -36.64
C ALA A 43 24.07 -3.62 -35.60
N LEU A 44 23.58 -4.87 -35.67
CA LEU A 44 22.67 -5.42 -34.67
C LEU A 44 23.29 -5.42 -33.27
N GLU A 45 24.54 -5.87 -33.14
CA GLU A 45 25.25 -5.92 -31.85
C GLU A 45 25.70 -4.55 -31.35
N ARG A 46 26.06 -3.61 -32.24
CA ARG A 46 26.26 -2.20 -31.88
C ARG A 46 24.96 -1.59 -31.36
N GLY A 47 23.83 -1.83 -32.04
CA GLY A 47 22.51 -1.38 -31.60
C GLY A 47 22.12 -1.93 -30.24
N ARG A 48 22.29 -3.24 -30.01
CA ARG A 48 22.11 -3.90 -28.70
C ARG A 48 23.00 -3.30 -27.62
N THR A 49 24.28 -3.05 -27.94
CA THR A 49 25.25 -2.43 -27.03
C THR A 49 24.87 -0.98 -26.67
N HIS A 50 24.37 -0.21 -27.63
CA HIS A 50 23.87 1.14 -27.37
C HIS A 50 22.59 1.12 -26.52
N TYR A 51 21.63 0.24 -26.83
CA TYR A 51 20.40 0.06 -26.06
C TYR A 51 20.71 -0.28 -24.59
N ASN A 52 21.58 -1.26 -24.34
CA ASN A 52 21.99 -1.67 -22.99
C ASN A 52 22.74 -0.58 -22.20
N ARG A 53 23.18 0.50 -22.87
CA ARG A 53 23.81 1.69 -22.27
C ARG A 53 22.87 2.89 -22.18
N GLY A 54 21.57 2.72 -22.46
CA GLY A 54 20.59 3.82 -22.54
C GLY A 54 20.76 4.77 -23.74
N ASN A 55 21.67 4.45 -24.67
CA ASN A 55 21.99 5.27 -25.85
C ASN A 55 20.98 5.00 -26.99
N TYR A 56 19.70 5.22 -26.71
CA TYR A 56 18.60 4.76 -27.58
C TYR A 56 18.61 5.38 -28.97
N ARG A 57 19.01 6.64 -29.12
CA ARG A 57 19.08 7.29 -30.45
C ARG A 57 20.18 6.68 -31.33
N GLN A 58 21.34 6.31 -30.77
CA GLN A 58 22.36 5.54 -31.51
C GLN A 58 21.91 4.09 -31.77
N ALA A 59 21.17 3.47 -30.85
CA ALA A 59 20.63 2.13 -31.05
C ALA A 59 19.67 2.09 -32.27
N ILE A 60 18.78 3.08 -32.39
CA ILE A 60 17.87 3.27 -33.53
C ILE A 60 18.66 3.38 -34.85
N GLN A 61 19.70 4.21 -34.90
CA GLN A 61 20.53 4.40 -36.11
C GLN A 61 21.20 3.10 -36.58
N GLU A 62 21.64 2.26 -35.65
CA GLU A 62 22.27 0.97 -35.96
C GLU A 62 21.24 -0.10 -36.35
N TYR A 63 20.02 -0.09 -35.80
CA TYR A 63 18.92 -0.94 -36.28
C TYR A 63 18.42 -0.49 -37.67
N ASP A 64 18.35 0.80 -37.96
CA ASP A 64 18.08 1.33 -39.31
C ASP A 64 19.13 0.86 -40.32
N ARG A 65 20.41 0.86 -39.91
CA ARG A 65 21.52 0.35 -40.71
C ARG A 65 21.38 -1.14 -40.99
N PHE A 66 20.97 -1.95 -40.00
CA PHE A 66 20.63 -3.35 -40.24
C PHE A 66 19.55 -3.48 -41.32
N MET A 67 18.42 -2.79 -41.16
CA MET A 67 17.23 -2.97 -42.01
C MET A 67 17.46 -2.52 -43.47
N LYS A 68 18.40 -1.59 -43.70
CA LYS A 68 18.88 -1.21 -45.03
C LYS A 68 19.76 -2.27 -45.70
N LEU A 69 20.45 -3.09 -44.91
CA LEU A 69 21.35 -4.16 -45.41
C LEU A 69 20.62 -5.50 -45.55
N ILE A 70 19.75 -5.84 -44.60
CA ILE A 70 18.93 -7.06 -44.59
C ILE A 70 17.48 -6.70 -44.19
N PRO A 71 16.62 -6.37 -45.16
CA PRO A 71 15.19 -6.16 -44.91
C PRO A 71 14.47 -7.47 -44.53
N GLY A 72 13.23 -7.35 -44.02
CA GLY A 72 12.37 -8.51 -43.79
C GLY A 72 12.75 -9.39 -42.59
N LYS A 73 13.45 -8.84 -41.59
CA LYS A 73 13.73 -9.51 -40.30
C LYS A 73 12.95 -8.84 -39.17
N ALA A 74 12.38 -9.63 -38.25
CA ALA A 74 11.56 -9.11 -37.16
C ALA A 74 12.38 -8.52 -36.00
N ASP A 75 13.53 -9.11 -35.64
CA ASP A 75 14.35 -8.70 -34.48
C ASP A 75 14.83 -7.23 -34.52
N PRO A 76 15.29 -6.67 -35.67
CA PRO A 76 15.65 -5.25 -35.76
C PRO A 76 14.46 -4.30 -35.54
N HIS A 77 13.30 -4.61 -36.13
CA HIS A 77 12.07 -3.86 -35.91
C HIS A 77 11.66 -3.90 -34.44
N TYR A 78 11.58 -5.10 -33.85
CA TYR A 78 11.26 -5.28 -32.43
C TYR A 78 12.20 -4.46 -31.52
N ARG A 79 13.51 -4.50 -31.75
CA ARG A 79 14.49 -3.75 -30.94
C ARG A 79 14.48 -2.24 -31.18
N ARG A 80 14.18 -1.78 -32.39
CA ARG A 80 13.96 -0.35 -32.68
C ARG A 80 12.68 0.14 -32.00
N GLY A 81 11.63 -0.68 -31.99
CA GLY A 81 10.40 -0.45 -31.21
C GLY A 81 10.66 -0.34 -29.71
N MET A 82 11.50 -1.22 -29.14
CA MET A 82 11.94 -1.10 -27.73
C MET A 82 12.70 0.21 -27.47
N ALA A 83 13.57 0.63 -28.39
CA ALA A 83 14.32 1.87 -28.25
C ALA A 83 13.40 3.12 -28.34
N TYR A 84 12.35 3.08 -29.16
CA TYR A 84 11.31 4.13 -29.19
C TYR A 84 10.45 4.13 -27.93
N ASP A 85 10.05 2.96 -27.41
CA ASP A 85 9.24 2.86 -26.17
C ASP A 85 9.99 3.44 -24.95
N ASN A 86 11.31 3.26 -24.89
CA ASN A 86 12.18 3.88 -23.87
C ASN A 86 12.52 5.36 -24.13
N LEU A 87 12.14 5.90 -25.29
CA LEU A 87 12.16 7.34 -25.58
C LEU A 87 10.76 7.97 -25.43
N GLY A 88 9.74 7.20 -25.03
CA GLY A 88 8.35 7.63 -24.97
C GLY A 88 7.66 7.80 -26.33
N ASP A 89 8.34 7.45 -27.43
CA ASP A 89 7.86 7.56 -28.81
C ASP A 89 6.88 6.41 -29.13
N PHE A 90 5.87 6.20 -28.27
CA PHE A 90 5.00 5.00 -28.27
C PHE A 90 4.32 4.72 -29.62
N ASN A 91 3.98 5.76 -30.39
CA ASN A 91 3.41 5.60 -31.73
C ASN A 91 4.42 5.00 -32.73
N LEU A 92 5.71 5.37 -32.64
CA LEU A 92 6.77 4.76 -33.45
C LEU A 92 7.09 3.34 -32.96
N ALA A 93 7.07 3.12 -31.64
CA ALA A 93 7.21 1.80 -31.05
C ALA A 93 6.13 0.82 -31.57
N ILE A 94 4.86 1.24 -31.61
CA ILE A 94 3.75 0.45 -32.16
C ILE A 94 3.93 0.17 -33.65
N GLN A 95 4.40 1.13 -34.46
CA GLN A 95 4.69 0.90 -35.88
C GLN A 95 5.76 -0.18 -36.10
N ASP A 96 6.82 -0.17 -35.29
CA ASP A 96 7.86 -1.18 -35.34
C ASP A 96 7.41 -2.54 -34.80
N TYR A 97 6.67 -2.58 -33.69
CA TYR A 97 6.13 -3.83 -33.17
C TYR A 97 5.10 -4.44 -34.12
N ASN A 98 4.26 -3.63 -34.79
CA ASN A 98 3.41 -4.06 -35.91
C ASN A 98 4.26 -4.78 -36.96
N LYS A 99 5.36 -4.17 -37.41
CA LYS A 99 6.19 -4.77 -38.46
C LYS A 99 6.92 -6.03 -37.99
N ALA A 100 7.32 -6.08 -36.72
CA ALA A 100 7.88 -7.29 -36.12
C ALA A 100 6.88 -8.45 -36.07
N VAL A 101 5.61 -8.22 -35.74
CA VAL A 101 4.58 -9.29 -35.70
C VAL A 101 3.97 -9.60 -37.07
N GLU A 102 4.02 -8.70 -38.04
CA GLU A 102 3.76 -9.02 -39.46
C GLU A 102 4.79 -10.03 -39.98
N ILE A 103 6.08 -9.79 -39.72
CA ILE A 103 7.19 -10.65 -40.17
C ILE A 103 7.25 -11.95 -39.35
N ASN A 104 6.94 -11.91 -38.05
CA ASN A 104 6.85 -13.08 -37.19
C ASN A 104 5.59 -13.04 -36.29
N PRO A 105 4.45 -13.58 -36.77
CA PRO A 105 3.20 -13.62 -36.01
C PRO A 105 3.25 -14.40 -34.68
N LYS A 106 4.33 -15.16 -34.42
CA LYS A 106 4.56 -15.93 -33.19
C LYS A 106 5.52 -15.24 -32.19
N HIS A 107 5.95 -14.00 -32.45
CA HIS A 107 6.85 -13.27 -31.55
C HIS A 107 6.12 -12.78 -30.29
N VAL A 108 6.14 -13.59 -29.24
CA VAL A 108 5.43 -13.41 -27.96
C VAL A 108 5.71 -12.03 -27.34
N GLU A 109 6.97 -11.64 -27.32
CA GLU A 109 7.48 -10.42 -26.69
C GLU A 109 7.06 -9.16 -27.48
N ALA A 110 7.03 -9.25 -28.81
CA ALA A 110 6.57 -8.14 -29.66
C ALA A 110 5.07 -7.87 -29.50
N HIS A 111 4.24 -8.92 -29.33
CA HIS A 111 2.83 -8.73 -28.95
C HIS A 111 2.73 -8.07 -27.57
N ASN A 112 3.38 -8.60 -26.53
CA ASN A 112 3.33 -8.01 -25.19
C ASN A 112 3.78 -6.54 -25.16
N ASN A 113 4.89 -6.21 -25.82
CA ASN A 113 5.44 -4.85 -25.77
C ASN A 113 4.64 -3.87 -26.63
N ARG A 114 3.97 -4.34 -27.70
CA ARG A 114 2.95 -3.56 -28.40
C ARG A 114 1.73 -3.30 -27.51
N GLY A 115 1.30 -4.32 -26.77
CA GLY A 115 0.25 -4.17 -25.77
C GLY A 115 0.61 -3.13 -24.70
N ALA A 116 1.85 -3.16 -24.20
CA ALA A 116 2.36 -2.15 -23.26
C ALA A 116 2.37 -0.74 -23.86
N ALA A 117 2.80 -0.56 -25.11
CA ALA A 117 2.74 0.73 -25.78
C ALA A 117 1.29 1.22 -26.02
N TYR A 118 0.35 0.32 -26.34
CA TYR A 118 -1.08 0.66 -26.41
C TYR A 118 -1.63 1.06 -25.03
N ASP A 119 -1.29 0.35 -23.96
CA ASP A 119 -1.68 0.67 -22.59
C ASP A 119 -1.11 2.02 -22.10
N LYS A 120 0.17 2.31 -22.43
CA LYS A 120 0.77 3.63 -22.21
C LYS A 120 0.01 4.73 -22.96
N LEU A 121 -0.52 4.47 -24.16
CA LEU A 121 -1.40 5.39 -24.90
C LEU A 121 -2.88 5.37 -24.47
N GLY A 122 -3.29 4.55 -23.49
CA GLY A 122 -4.69 4.43 -23.06
C GLY A 122 -5.59 3.60 -24.00
N ASN A 123 -5.02 2.95 -25.00
CA ASN A 123 -5.72 2.05 -25.93
C ASN A 123 -5.92 0.65 -25.31
N LEU A 124 -6.61 0.60 -24.17
CA LEU A 124 -6.68 -0.57 -23.27
C LEU A 124 -7.25 -1.83 -23.95
N ASN A 125 -8.21 -1.69 -24.86
CA ASN A 125 -8.79 -2.83 -25.57
C ASN A 125 -7.79 -3.49 -26.54
N GLN A 126 -7.02 -2.69 -27.28
CA GLN A 126 -5.95 -3.18 -28.15
C GLN A 126 -4.82 -3.80 -27.31
N ALA A 127 -4.48 -3.18 -26.17
CA ALA A 127 -3.51 -3.73 -25.23
C ALA A 127 -3.92 -5.14 -24.74
N ILE A 128 -5.16 -5.30 -24.31
CA ILE A 128 -5.71 -6.58 -23.85
C ILE A 128 -5.67 -7.64 -24.96
N GLN A 129 -6.02 -7.31 -26.21
CA GLN A 129 -5.93 -8.23 -27.35
C GLN A 129 -4.50 -8.73 -27.62
N ASP A 130 -3.51 -7.85 -27.44
CA ASP A 130 -2.09 -8.17 -27.61
C ASP A 130 -1.54 -9.04 -26.46
N TYR A 131 -1.88 -8.75 -25.22
CA TYR A 131 -1.54 -9.62 -24.08
C TYR A 131 -2.23 -10.99 -24.22
N ASP A 132 -3.49 -11.02 -24.67
CA ASP A 132 -4.21 -12.24 -25.02
C ASP A 132 -3.44 -13.08 -26.05
N LYS A 133 -2.89 -12.41 -27.07
CA LYS A 133 -2.11 -13.07 -28.13
C LYS A 133 -0.77 -13.59 -27.59
N ALA A 134 -0.08 -12.82 -26.75
CA ALA A 134 1.16 -13.25 -26.09
C ALA A 134 0.92 -14.49 -25.20
N ILE A 135 -0.12 -14.47 -24.37
CA ILE A 135 -0.52 -15.59 -23.49
C ILE A 135 -0.92 -16.82 -24.31
N LYS A 136 -1.70 -16.65 -25.40
CA LYS A 136 -2.06 -17.75 -26.32
C LYS A 136 -0.86 -18.36 -27.05
N LEU A 137 0.23 -17.62 -27.22
CA LEU A 137 1.49 -18.11 -27.81
C LEU A 137 2.45 -18.71 -26.76
N ARG A 138 2.44 -18.21 -25.53
CA ARG A 138 3.23 -18.72 -24.39
C ARG A 138 2.39 -18.67 -23.10
N PRO A 139 1.67 -19.74 -22.75
CA PRO A 139 0.77 -19.76 -21.60
C PRO A 139 1.43 -19.55 -20.22
N GLY A 140 2.76 -19.63 -20.13
CA GLY A 140 3.53 -19.35 -18.92
C GLY A 140 4.18 -17.96 -18.83
N PHE A 141 3.79 -17.01 -19.70
CA PHE A 141 4.40 -15.68 -19.73
C PHE A 141 3.79 -14.74 -18.67
N ALA A 142 4.32 -14.80 -17.45
CA ALA A 142 3.80 -14.09 -16.27
C ALA A 142 3.63 -12.57 -16.48
N GLU A 143 4.55 -11.95 -17.21
CA GLU A 143 4.57 -10.53 -17.55
C GLU A 143 3.31 -10.13 -18.34
N ALA A 144 2.91 -10.93 -19.34
CA ALA A 144 1.71 -10.66 -20.12
C ALA A 144 0.41 -10.78 -19.29
N TYR A 145 0.37 -11.70 -18.31
CA TYR A 145 -0.74 -11.73 -17.34
C TYR A 145 -0.75 -10.49 -16.45
N ASN A 146 0.38 -10.11 -15.86
CA ASN A 146 0.47 -8.90 -15.03
C ASN A 146 0.04 -7.64 -15.81
N ASN A 147 0.50 -7.50 -17.05
CA ASN A 147 0.18 -6.34 -17.89
C ASN A 147 -1.30 -6.31 -18.31
N ARG A 148 -1.90 -7.48 -18.61
CA ARG A 148 -3.35 -7.58 -18.88
C ARG A 148 -4.18 -7.31 -17.64
N GLY A 149 -3.75 -7.80 -16.47
CA GLY A 149 -4.35 -7.50 -15.19
C GLY A 149 -4.34 -6.00 -14.89
N ALA A 150 -3.21 -5.31 -15.11
CA ALA A 150 -3.10 -3.87 -14.95
C ALA A 150 -4.03 -3.09 -15.91
N ALA A 151 -4.18 -3.55 -17.16
CA ALA A 151 -5.14 -2.97 -18.10
C ALA A 151 -6.60 -3.18 -17.64
N TYR A 152 -6.94 -4.35 -17.08
CA TYR A 152 -8.26 -4.59 -16.47
C TYR A 152 -8.53 -3.68 -15.26
N VAL A 153 -7.53 -3.41 -14.39
CA VAL A 153 -7.67 -2.42 -13.29
C VAL A 153 -8.01 -1.03 -13.82
N LYS A 154 -7.46 -0.62 -14.97
CA LYS A 154 -7.76 0.67 -15.62
C LYS A 154 -9.15 0.72 -16.26
N LEU A 155 -9.68 -0.42 -16.70
CA LEU A 155 -11.08 -0.57 -17.13
C LEU A 155 -12.08 -0.76 -15.97
N GLY A 156 -11.61 -0.89 -14.73
CA GLY A 156 -12.44 -1.12 -13.55
C GLY A 156 -12.78 -2.59 -13.26
N ASP A 157 -12.30 -3.53 -14.09
CA ASP A 157 -12.59 -4.97 -13.97
C ASP A 157 -11.65 -5.66 -12.97
N MET A 158 -11.95 -5.49 -11.69
CA MET A 158 -11.10 -5.98 -10.60
C MET A 158 -11.05 -7.52 -10.53
N ASP A 159 -12.10 -8.22 -10.95
CA ASP A 159 -12.15 -9.69 -10.91
C ASP A 159 -11.24 -10.32 -11.96
N LYS A 160 -11.26 -9.82 -13.21
CA LYS A 160 -10.30 -10.27 -14.24
C LYS A 160 -8.88 -9.86 -13.86
N ALA A 161 -8.69 -8.67 -13.28
CA ALA A 161 -7.39 -8.23 -12.79
C ALA A 161 -6.81 -9.17 -11.71
N LEU A 162 -7.57 -9.48 -10.66
CA LEU A 162 -7.14 -10.42 -9.61
C LEU A 162 -6.79 -11.78 -10.20
N LYS A 163 -7.65 -12.34 -11.08
CA LYS A 163 -7.41 -13.63 -11.75
C LYS A 163 -6.08 -13.65 -12.52
N ASP A 164 -5.76 -12.57 -13.21
CA ASP A 164 -4.51 -12.44 -13.96
C ASP A 164 -3.29 -12.25 -13.05
N PHE A 165 -3.39 -11.50 -11.95
CA PHE A 165 -2.28 -11.42 -10.99
C PHE A 165 -2.04 -12.75 -10.25
N TYR A 166 -3.09 -13.51 -9.94
CA TYR A 166 -2.94 -14.90 -9.45
C TYR A 166 -2.22 -15.79 -10.48
N ALA A 167 -2.54 -15.68 -11.76
CA ALA A 167 -1.87 -16.43 -12.82
C ALA A 167 -0.40 -16.00 -13.00
N ALA A 168 -0.11 -14.69 -12.97
CA ALA A 168 1.26 -14.16 -13.04
C ALA A 168 2.14 -14.71 -11.90
N ILE A 169 1.61 -14.71 -10.67
CA ILE A 169 2.32 -15.23 -9.48
C ILE A 169 2.44 -16.76 -9.50
N ALA A 170 1.45 -17.48 -10.03
CA ALA A 170 1.54 -18.93 -10.20
C ALA A 170 2.62 -19.35 -11.21
N TRP A 171 2.86 -18.55 -12.25
CA TRP A 171 3.93 -18.78 -13.23
C TRP A 171 5.30 -18.24 -12.80
N ASN A 172 5.35 -17.14 -12.06
CA ASN A 172 6.57 -16.60 -11.48
C ASN A 172 6.33 -16.17 -10.01
N PRO A 173 6.58 -17.06 -9.04
CA PRO A 173 6.40 -16.78 -7.61
C PRO A 173 7.29 -15.66 -7.05
N ASN A 174 8.30 -15.21 -7.81
CA ASN A 174 9.23 -14.13 -7.43
C ASN A 174 8.92 -12.79 -8.10
N PHE A 175 7.76 -12.65 -8.75
CA PHE A 175 7.42 -11.44 -9.53
C PHE A 175 6.83 -10.33 -8.64
N ALA A 176 7.70 -9.49 -8.05
CA ALA A 176 7.32 -8.43 -7.12
C ALA A 176 6.16 -7.55 -7.61
N ASP A 177 6.19 -7.11 -8.88
CA ASP A 177 5.17 -6.23 -9.47
C ASP A 177 3.77 -6.87 -9.48
N ALA A 178 3.67 -8.18 -9.67
CA ALA A 178 2.40 -8.90 -9.66
C ALA A 178 1.80 -8.98 -8.24
N TYR A 179 2.64 -9.12 -7.21
CA TYR A 179 2.17 -8.99 -5.81
C TYR A 179 1.77 -7.55 -5.50
N TYR A 180 2.59 -6.57 -5.86
CA TYR A 180 2.25 -5.15 -5.69
C TYR A 180 0.89 -4.80 -6.32
N ASN A 181 0.68 -5.22 -7.57
CA ASN A 181 -0.55 -4.95 -8.30
C ASN A 181 -1.76 -5.68 -7.69
N ARG A 182 -1.62 -6.94 -7.26
CA ARG A 182 -2.68 -7.67 -6.54
C ARG A 182 -3.01 -7.01 -5.20
N GLY A 183 -1.99 -6.62 -4.45
CA GLY A 183 -2.12 -5.88 -3.19
C GLY A 183 -2.81 -4.52 -3.37
N ALA A 184 -2.51 -3.81 -4.45
CA ALA A 184 -3.18 -2.56 -4.81
C ALA A 184 -4.66 -2.76 -5.18
N VAL A 185 -5.04 -3.87 -5.82
CA VAL A 185 -6.45 -4.22 -6.05
C VAL A 185 -7.14 -4.61 -4.73
N HIS A 186 -6.52 -5.45 -3.90
CA HIS A 186 -7.05 -5.76 -2.57
C HIS A 186 -7.23 -4.50 -1.71
N HIS A 187 -6.33 -3.51 -1.80
CA HIS A 187 -6.47 -2.21 -1.15
C HIS A 187 -7.70 -1.42 -1.65
N LYS A 188 -7.93 -1.37 -2.97
CA LYS A 188 -9.13 -0.75 -3.56
C LYS A 188 -10.43 -1.45 -3.12
N LEU A 189 -10.39 -2.78 -2.96
CA LEU A 189 -11.50 -3.61 -2.48
C LEU A 189 -11.62 -3.67 -0.94
N GLY A 190 -10.91 -2.83 -0.19
CA GLY A 190 -10.97 -2.80 1.29
C GLY A 190 -10.39 -4.03 2.00
N SER A 191 -9.82 -4.98 1.26
CA SER A 191 -9.23 -6.24 1.73
C SER A 191 -7.84 -6.01 2.33
N PHE A 192 -7.76 -5.18 3.37
CA PHE A 192 -6.50 -4.61 3.88
C PHE A 192 -5.50 -5.66 4.39
N ALA A 193 -5.94 -6.80 4.91
CA ALA A 193 -5.06 -7.86 5.38
C ALA A 193 -4.34 -8.58 4.22
N GLN A 194 -5.07 -8.89 3.14
CA GLN A 194 -4.55 -9.44 1.90
C GLN A 194 -3.63 -8.42 1.21
N ALA A 195 -4.04 -7.15 1.18
CA ALA A 195 -3.25 -6.06 0.61
C ALA A 195 -1.90 -5.89 1.31
N ILE A 196 -1.87 -5.89 2.64
CA ILE A 196 -0.62 -5.83 3.42
C ILE A 196 0.26 -7.04 3.10
N LYS A 197 -0.27 -8.26 3.15
CA LYS A 197 0.51 -9.48 2.87
C LYS A 197 1.17 -9.46 1.48
N ASP A 198 0.44 -9.03 0.46
CA ASP A 198 0.98 -8.95 -0.91
C ASP A 198 2.04 -7.83 -1.04
N LEU A 199 1.84 -6.70 -0.36
CA LEU A 199 2.84 -5.62 -0.34
C LEU A 199 4.08 -5.98 0.48
N ASP A 200 3.94 -6.75 1.56
CA ASP A 200 5.04 -7.35 2.32
C ASP A 200 5.89 -8.23 1.40
N THR A 201 5.27 -9.17 0.67
CA THR A 201 5.97 -10.05 -0.28
C THR A 201 6.60 -9.27 -1.45
N ALA A 202 5.95 -8.21 -1.95
CA ALA A 202 6.54 -7.33 -2.97
C ALA A 202 7.80 -6.60 -2.47
N ILE A 203 7.82 -6.22 -1.19
CA ILE A 203 8.97 -5.56 -0.53
C ILE A 203 10.08 -6.57 -0.19
N GLU A 204 9.74 -7.80 0.18
CA GLU A 204 10.71 -8.89 0.39
C GLU A 204 11.44 -9.24 -0.92
N LEU A 205 10.70 -9.30 -2.04
CA LEU A 205 11.24 -9.56 -3.38
C LEU A 205 11.99 -8.35 -3.96
N ASN A 206 11.56 -7.13 -3.63
CA ASN A 206 12.21 -5.89 -4.05
C ASN A 206 12.27 -4.85 -2.90
N PRO A 207 13.32 -4.87 -2.08
CA PRO A 207 13.49 -3.90 -0.97
C PRO A 207 13.67 -2.44 -1.40
N ALA A 208 13.72 -2.15 -2.72
CA ALA A 208 13.76 -0.79 -3.27
C ALA A 208 12.39 -0.31 -3.82
N TYR A 209 11.31 -1.08 -3.66
CA TYR A 209 10.01 -0.78 -4.25
C TYR A 209 9.25 0.34 -3.50
N ALA A 210 9.61 1.60 -3.76
CA ALA A 210 9.08 2.78 -3.07
C ALA A 210 7.54 2.84 -3.00
N SER A 211 6.84 2.62 -4.11
CA SER A 211 5.37 2.64 -4.16
C SER A 211 4.71 1.49 -3.38
N ALA A 212 5.39 0.36 -3.17
CA ALA A 212 4.89 -0.73 -2.33
C ALA A 212 4.91 -0.34 -0.85
N TYR A 213 6.00 0.29 -0.37
CA TYR A 213 6.06 0.91 0.95
C TYR A 213 4.97 1.99 1.09
N TYR A 214 4.81 2.89 0.12
CA TYR A 214 3.77 3.93 0.15
C TYR A 214 2.36 3.33 0.33
N ASN A 215 1.98 2.36 -0.51
CA ASN A 215 0.67 1.70 -0.41
C ASN A 215 0.48 1.00 0.94
N ARG A 216 1.51 0.34 1.49
CA ARG A 216 1.43 -0.32 2.81
C ARG A 216 1.26 0.70 3.94
N GLY A 217 1.99 1.82 3.88
CA GLY A 217 1.85 2.95 4.80
C GLY A 217 0.44 3.53 4.80
N ILE A 218 -0.15 3.78 3.62
CA ILE A 218 -1.53 4.27 3.48
C ILE A 218 -2.56 3.29 4.08
N ILE A 219 -2.36 1.97 3.91
CA ILE A 219 -3.22 0.96 4.55
C ILE A 219 -3.02 0.95 6.07
N HIS A 220 -1.78 1.10 6.55
CA HIS A 220 -1.47 1.22 7.97
C HIS A 220 -2.12 2.45 8.61
N GLY A 221 -2.15 3.60 7.92
CA GLY A 221 -2.89 4.79 8.35
C GLY A 221 -4.40 4.57 8.44
N LYS A 222 -5.01 3.92 7.42
CA LYS A 222 -6.42 3.50 7.46
C LYS A 222 -6.76 2.52 8.60
N LEU A 223 -5.76 1.78 9.10
CA LEU A 223 -5.88 0.88 10.25
C LEU A 223 -5.46 1.55 11.59
N GLY A 224 -5.22 2.87 11.62
CA GLY A 224 -4.80 3.61 12.81
C GLY A 224 -3.36 3.33 13.29
N LYS A 225 -2.57 2.57 12.51
CA LYS A 225 -1.21 2.12 12.88
C LYS A 225 -0.16 3.19 12.58
N LYS A 226 -0.33 4.39 13.15
CA LYS A 226 0.44 5.62 12.85
C LYS A 226 1.96 5.43 12.80
N ASN A 227 2.55 4.66 13.73
CA ASN A 227 4.00 4.41 13.72
C ASN A 227 4.43 3.70 12.44
N LYS A 228 3.72 2.64 12.03
CA LYS A 228 4.01 1.89 10.81
C LYS A 228 3.70 2.69 9.54
N GLU A 229 2.67 3.53 9.57
CA GLU A 229 2.43 4.52 8.51
C GLU A 229 3.65 5.44 8.36
N ALA A 230 4.14 6.04 9.44
CA ALA A 230 5.31 6.92 9.41
C ALA A 230 6.60 6.21 8.96
N GLU A 231 6.85 4.97 9.42
CA GLU A 231 7.97 4.12 9.00
C GLU A 231 7.94 3.85 7.48
N ASP A 232 6.81 3.39 6.95
CA ASP A 232 6.64 3.08 5.53
C ASP A 232 6.68 4.32 4.63
N ILE A 233 6.01 5.41 5.03
CA ILE A 233 6.03 6.69 4.31
C ILE A 233 7.46 7.27 4.29
N ALA A 234 8.19 7.22 5.40
CA ALA A 234 9.58 7.66 5.43
C ALA A 234 10.48 6.79 4.53
N LYS A 235 10.28 5.47 4.50
CA LYS A 235 11.07 4.59 3.63
C LYS A 235 10.75 4.76 2.15
N ALA A 236 9.49 5.01 1.79
CA ALA A 236 9.12 5.37 0.42
C ALA A 236 9.84 6.66 -0.03
N ILE A 237 9.87 7.71 0.79
CA ILE A 237 10.59 8.97 0.49
C ILE A 237 12.09 8.73 0.28
N ASP A 238 12.72 7.94 1.16
CA ASP A 238 14.14 7.61 1.05
C ASP A 238 14.47 6.92 -0.28
N LEU A 239 13.69 5.90 -0.65
CA LEU A 239 13.86 5.16 -1.90
C LEU A 239 13.60 6.04 -3.13
N SER A 240 12.54 6.84 -3.15
CA SER A 240 12.24 7.77 -4.25
C SER A 240 13.26 8.90 -4.40
N ARG A 241 14.06 9.21 -3.37
CA ARG A 241 15.23 10.13 -3.48
C ARG A 241 16.49 9.43 -3.99
N GLN A 242 16.60 8.12 -3.79
CA GLN A 242 17.73 7.31 -4.27
C GLN A 242 17.56 6.88 -5.74
N GLU A 243 16.35 6.95 -6.30
CA GLU A 243 16.08 6.87 -7.74
C GLU A 243 16.67 8.08 -8.50
N LYS A 244 18.00 8.06 -8.74
CA LYS A 244 18.64 8.99 -9.67
C LYS A 244 18.03 8.86 -11.07
N PRO A 245 17.81 9.97 -11.82
CA PRO A 245 17.31 9.97 -13.20
C PRO A 245 18.38 9.53 -14.21
N GLY A 246 19.01 8.37 -13.96
CA GLY A 246 20.21 7.88 -14.63
C GLY A 246 20.33 6.35 -14.67
N ARG A 247 19.26 5.61 -14.36
CA ARG A 247 19.03 4.30 -14.97
C ARG A 247 18.13 4.50 -16.20
N PRO A 248 18.17 3.62 -17.21
CA PRO A 248 17.40 3.84 -18.43
C PRO A 248 15.89 3.88 -18.13
N MET A 249 15.18 4.84 -18.72
CA MET A 249 13.98 5.43 -18.12
C MET A 249 12.64 4.91 -18.67
N ASP A 250 11.69 4.63 -17.78
CA ASP A 250 10.23 4.56 -18.07
C ASP A 250 9.61 5.97 -18.26
N VAL A 251 10.29 6.85 -19.00
CA VAL A 251 9.93 8.26 -19.08
C VAL A 251 9.75 8.72 -20.52
N LEU A 252 8.49 8.97 -20.88
CA LEU A 252 8.09 10.35 -21.19
C LEU A 252 6.61 10.67 -20.84
N ARG A 253 6.09 10.05 -19.77
CA ARG A 253 4.89 10.53 -19.04
C ARG A 253 5.08 10.58 -17.52
N ASN A 254 5.88 9.66 -16.96
CA ASN A 254 5.89 9.42 -15.52
C ASN A 254 6.72 10.40 -14.68
N GLU A 255 7.45 11.38 -15.23
CA GLU A 255 8.12 12.41 -14.41
C GLU A 255 7.11 13.30 -13.68
N GLY A 256 6.03 13.70 -14.35
CA GLY A 256 4.93 14.44 -13.72
C GLY A 256 4.17 13.62 -12.70
N GLU A 257 4.03 12.31 -12.92
CA GLU A 257 3.35 11.39 -12.00
C GLU A 257 4.23 11.05 -10.79
N LYS A 258 5.50 10.68 -10.96
CA LYS A 258 6.46 10.48 -9.85
C LYS A 258 6.69 11.75 -9.03
N THR A 259 6.73 12.93 -9.65
CA THR A 259 6.86 14.20 -8.91
C THR A 259 5.61 14.48 -8.08
N ARG A 260 4.41 14.19 -8.60
CA ARG A 260 3.15 14.28 -7.83
C ARG A 260 3.10 13.25 -6.69
N GLU A 261 3.46 12.00 -6.96
CA GLU A 261 3.54 10.92 -5.97
C GLU A 261 4.49 11.31 -4.83
N ILE A 262 5.72 11.77 -5.15
CA ILE A 262 6.68 12.29 -4.17
C ILE A 262 6.12 13.48 -3.37
N GLU A 263 5.41 14.42 -3.99
CA GLU A 263 4.84 15.58 -3.29
C GLU A 263 3.62 15.22 -2.42
N GLU A 264 2.80 14.26 -2.85
CA GLU A 264 1.69 13.70 -2.08
C GLU A 264 2.22 12.92 -0.85
N ILE A 265 3.29 12.14 -1.03
CA ILE A 265 3.98 11.44 0.06
C ILE A 265 4.59 12.45 1.06
N LYS A 266 5.28 13.51 0.59
CA LYS A 266 5.78 14.60 1.46
C LYS A 266 4.65 15.29 2.22
N LYS A 267 3.56 15.63 1.54
CA LYS A 267 2.38 16.26 2.13
C LYS A 267 1.81 15.39 3.25
N ARG A 268 1.69 14.07 3.01
CA ARG A 268 1.23 13.12 4.03
C ARG A 268 2.19 13.03 5.23
N LEU A 269 3.51 13.07 5.00
CA LEU A 269 4.48 13.12 6.10
C LEU A 269 4.35 14.40 6.93
N ASN A 270 4.12 15.56 6.29
CA ASN A 270 3.94 16.83 6.99
C ASN A 270 2.62 16.85 7.79
N GLU A 271 1.54 16.28 7.24
CA GLU A 271 0.29 16.04 7.99
C GLU A 271 0.55 15.17 9.23
N LEU A 272 1.25 14.04 9.07
CA LEU A 272 1.59 13.13 10.17
C LEU A 272 2.52 13.76 11.21
N ALA A 273 3.46 14.61 10.79
CA ALA A 273 4.31 15.38 11.70
C ALA A 273 3.48 16.34 12.55
N GLY A 274 2.57 17.11 11.93
CA GLY A 274 1.65 17.99 12.64
C GLY A 274 0.62 17.26 13.51
N GLU A 275 0.13 16.09 13.10
CA GLU A 275 -0.69 15.22 13.93
C GLU A 275 0.08 14.70 15.15
N ASN A 276 1.32 14.23 14.97
CA ASN A 276 2.15 13.73 16.06
C ASN A 276 2.59 14.85 17.02
N GLU A 277 2.83 16.06 16.51
CA GLU A 277 3.12 17.22 17.35
C GLU A 277 1.89 17.64 18.16
N ARG A 278 0.70 17.70 17.54
CA ARG A 278 -0.56 17.94 18.26
C ARG A 278 -0.81 16.87 19.33
N GLN A 279 -0.64 15.58 19.01
CA GLN A 279 -0.80 14.51 19.99
C GLN A 279 0.23 14.58 21.13
N ARG A 280 1.43 15.11 20.89
CA ARG A 280 2.41 15.42 21.96
C ARG A 280 2.02 16.65 22.79
N GLN A 281 1.45 17.68 22.17
CA GLN A 281 0.91 18.85 22.87
C GLN A 281 -0.30 18.47 23.72
N GLU A 282 -1.21 17.65 23.19
CA GLU A 282 -2.36 17.06 23.91
C GLU A 282 -1.89 16.19 25.09
N LEU A 283 -0.92 15.29 24.89
CA LEU A 283 -0.34 14.48 25.97
C LEU A 283 0.36 15.33 27.04
N THR A 284 1.07 16.39 26.64
CA THR A 284 1.69 17.34 27.57
C THR A 284 0.62 18.10 28.36
N ALA A 285 -0.40 18.63 27.69
CA ALA A 285 -1.51 19.33 28.34
C ALA A 285 -2.29 18.41 29.29
N VAL A 286 -2.53 17.14 28.93
CA VAL A 286 -3.13 16.13 29.83
C VAL A 286 -2.24 15.84 31.03
N ALA A 287 -0.90 15.81 30.87
CA ALA A 287 0.04 15.66 31.97
C ALA A 287 0.07 16.88 32.89
N GLU A 288 -0.01 18.10 32.35
CA GLU A 288 -0.10 19.35 33.11
C GLU A 288 -1.45 19.48 33.84
N ILE A 289 -2.57 19.15 33.19
CA ILE A 289 -3.90 19.08 33.81
C ILE A 289 -3.91 18.07 34.95
N LYS A 290 -3.29 16.90 34.76
CA LYS A 290 -3.13 15.90 35.83
C LYS A 290 -2.29 16.44 36.99
N LYS A 291 -1.12 17.03 36.72
CA LYS A 291 -0.26 17.65 37.75
C LYS A 291 -1.03 18.72 38.53
N ARG A 292 -1.78 19.58 37.84
CA ARG A 292 -2.62 20.63 38.45
C ARG A 292 -3.76 20.04 39.29
N SER A 293 -4.35 18.93 38.87
CA SER A 293 -5.34 18.17 39.65
C SER A 293 -4.74 17.54 40.91
N ASP A 294 -3.52 17.01 40.83
CA ASP A 294 -2.81 16.40 41.96
C ASP A 294 -2.37 17.49 42.98
N GLU A 295 -1.96 18.67 42.49
CA GLU A 295 -1.70 19.88 43.30
C GLU A 295 -2.96 20.37 44.02
N LEU A 296 -4.07 20.57 43.28
CA LEU A 296 -5.35 20.99 43.84
C LEU A 296 -5.92 19.97 44.85
N ALA A 297 -5.69 18.67 44.64
CA ALA A 297 -6.05 17.65 45.64
C ALA A 297 -5.26 17.82 46.95
N GLY A 298 -3.96 18.13 46.86
CA GLY A 298 -3.13 18.44 48.02
C GLY A 298 -3.53 19.73 48.75
N GLU A 299 -3.93 20.77 48.03
CA GLU A 299 -4.45 22.01 48.62
C GLU A 299 -5.81 21.79 49.31
N ASN A 300 -6.72 21.04 48.69
CA ASN A 300 -7.99 20.64 49.31
C ASN A 300 -7.76 19.79 50.58
N GLU A 301 -6.76 18.91 50.60
CA GLU A 301 -6.45 18.13 51.80
C GLU A 301 -5.85 19.00 52.92
N ARG A 302 -5.05 20.03 52.60
CA ARG A 302 -4.61 21.04 53.58
C ARG A 302 -5.78 21.83 54.15
N GLN A 303 -6.64 22.39 53.30
CA GLN A 303 -7.82 23.13 53.74
C GLN A 303 -8.75 22.28 54.60
N ARG A 304 -8.94 20.99 54.27
CA ARG A 304 -9.66 20.04 55.14
C ARG A 304 -9.00 19.90 56.51
N ARG A 305 -7.68 19.72 56.59
CA ARG A 305 -6.94 19.63 57.87
C ARG A 305 -7.04 20.93 58.69
N GLU A 306 -6.98 22.09 58.03
CA GLU A 306 -7.16 23.40 58.67
C GLU A 306 -8.59 23.59 59.21
N LEU A 307 -9.61 23.20 58.44
CA LEU A 307 -11.01 23.20 58.87
C LEU A 307 -11.27 22.21 60.01
N THR A 308 -10.62 21.03 60.01
CA THR A 308 -10.68 20.08 61.12
C THR A 308 -10.02 20.64 62.38
N ALA A 309 -8.81 21.21 62.28
CA ALA A 309 -8.15 21.84 63.42
C ALA A 309 -8.93 23.07 63.96
N ALA A 310 -9.64 23.80 63.10
CA ALA A 310 -10.56 24.87 63.50
C ALA A 310 -11.86 24.35 64.16
N ALA A 311 -12.27 23.11 63.86
CA ALA A 311 -13.34 22.42 64.56
C ALA A 311 -12.88 21.88 65.93
N ASP A 312 -11.69 21.28 66.01
CA ASP A 312 -11.06 20.80 67.27
C ASP A 312 -10.83 21.95 68.27
N GLY A 313 -10.68 23.19 67.77
CA GLY A 313 -10.69 24.41 68.59
C GLY A 313 -12.00 24.68 69.36
N LYS A 314 -13.09 23.96 69.07
CA LYS A 314 -14.37 24.02 69.79
C LYS A 314 -14.58 22.72 70.58
N LYS A 315 -14.29 22.78 71.88
CA LYS A 315 -14.49 21.67 72.84
C LYS A 315 -15.91 21.08 72.76
N HIS A 316 -16.00 19.76 72.69
CA HIS A 316 -16.99 18.95 73.44
C HIS A 316 -16.40 17.55 73.73
N GLU A 317 -17.14 16.70 74.43
CA GLU A 317 -16.59 15.67 75.33
C GLU A 317 -16.30 14.28 74.69
N PRO A 318 -15.42 13.45 75.29
CA PRO A 318 -14.88 12.25 74.66
C PRO A 318 -15.62 10.94 75.01
N ALA A 319 -15.66 9.99 74.09
CA ALA A 319 -16.08 8.60 74.38
C ALA A 319 -15.47 7.54 73.44
N VAL A 320 -14.83 6.53 74.04
CA VAL A 320 -14.52 5.16 73.54
C VAL A 320 -13.67 5.00 72.26
N ALA A 321 -12.57 4.26 72.38
CA ALA A 321 -11.80 3.75 71.24
C ALA A 321 -12.29 2.37 70.77
N GLY A 322 -12.35 2.15 69.45
CA GLY A 322 -12.64 0.87 68.79
C GLY A 322 -11.54 0.49 67.77
N PRO A 323 -11.46 -0.78 67.34
CA PRO A 323 -10.27 -1.30 66.67
C PRO A 323 -10.10 -0.87 65.20
N ASN A 324 -8.83 -0.87 64.81
CA ASN A 324 -8.26 -0.44 63.54
C ASN A 324 -8.78 -1.23 62.31
N THR A 325 -9.47 -0.54 61.38
CA THR A 325 -9.47 -0.82 59.92
C THR A 325 -10.18 0.31 59.16
N THR A 326 -9.55 1.48 59.06
CA THR A 326 -9.99 2.49 58.08
C THR A 326 -9.55 2.08 56.68
N THR A 327 -10.41 1.33 55.99
CA THR A 327 -10.41 1.33 54.51
C THR A 327 -10.44 2.79 54.05
N ARG A 328 -9.48 3.21 53.23
CA ARG A 328 -9.49 4.57 52.67
C ARG A 328 -10.70 4.69 51.74
N ASP A 329 -11.73 5.39 52.18
CA ASP A 329 -12.94 5.62 51.40
C ASP A 329 -12.58 6.25 50.05
N LEU A 330 -12.85 5.51 48.98
CA LEU A 330 -12.51 5.91 47.62
C LEU A 330 -13.40 7.09 47.20
N THR A 331 -12.79 8.12 46.63
CA THR A 331 -13.55 9.29 46.15
C THR A 331 -14.37 8.93 44.91
N ALA A 332 -15.35 9.78 44.55
CA ALA A 332 -16.08 9.67 43.28
C ALA A 332 -15.13 9.52 42.06
N ILE A 333 -14.01 10.25 42.07
CA ILE A 333 -12.99 10.21 41.02
C ILE A 333 -12.23 8.88 41.02
N ASP A 334 -11.96 8.27 42.17
CA ASP A 334 -11.24 6.99 42.25
C ASP A 334 -12.13 5.81 41.88
N TRP A 335 -13.42 5.86 42.24
CA TRP A 335 -14.44 4.95 41.71
C TRP A 335 -14.61 5.09 40.19
N PHE A 336 -14.64 6.31 39.66
CA PHE A 336 -14.67 6.54 38.20
C PHE A 336 -13.42 5.99 37.49
N LYS A 337 -12.21 6.21 38.04
CA LYS A 337 -10.97 5.61 37.52
C LYS A 337 -11.03 4.08 37.52
N LYS A 338 -11.54 3.47 38.60
CA LYS A 338 -11.73 2.02 38.71
C LYS A 338 -12.68 1.52 37.62
N GLY A 339 -13.84 2.16 37.47
CA GLY A 339 -14.82 1.79 36.45
C GLY A 339 -14.28 1.92 35.03
N TYR A 340 -13.51 2.99 34.74
CA TYR A 340 -12.85 3.18 33.46
C TYR A 340 -11.79 2.10 33.17
N SER A 341 -11.08 1.62 34.19
CA SER A 341 -10.18 0.46 34.04
C SER A 341 -10.95 -0.81 33.70
N CYS A 342 -12.03 -1.13 34.41
CA CYS A 342 -12.87 -2.30 34.14
C CYS A 342 -13.54 -2.24 32.75
N ALA A 343 -13.95 -1.05 32.30
CA ALA A 343 -14.53 -0.85 30.98
C ALA A 343 -13.52 -1.13 29.85
N ILE A 344 -12.25 -0.74 30.02
CA ILE A 344 -11.18 -1.03 29.05
C ILE A 344 -10.88 -2.53 28.95
N THR A 345 -10.98 -3.28 30.07
CA THR A 345 -10.78 -4.74 30.06
C THR A 345 -12.02 -5.52 29.64
N GLY A 346 -13.13 -4.87 29.32
CA GLY A 346 -14.41 -5.50 28.95
C GLY A 346 -15.27 -5.98 30.12
N ASN A 347 -14.87 -5.69 31.36
CA ASN A 347 -15.61 -6.04 32.58
C ASN A 347 -16.73 -5.02 32.84
N PHE A 348 -17.69 -4.93 31.90
CA PHE A 348 -18.69 -3.85 31.90
C PHE A 348 -19.60 -3.82 33.13
N GLN A 349 -19.87 -4.97 33.79
CA GLN A 349 -20.64 -4.98 35.04
C GLN A 349 -19.85 -4.35 36.20
N GLU A 350 -18.60 -4.77 36.42
CA GLU A 350 -17.72 -4.16 37.42
C GLU A 350 -17.49 -2.66 37.16
N ALA A 351 -17.51 -2.26 35.89
CA ALA A 351 -17.45 -0.86 35.49
C ALA A 351 -18.71 -0.10 35.94
N ILE A 352 -19.90 -0.64 35.69
CA ILE A 352 -21.18 -0.08 36.15
C ILE A 352 -21.22 0.02 37.68
N ASP A 353 -20.88 -1.05 38.40
CA ASP A 353 -20.87 -1.07 39.88
C ASP A 353 -19.95 0.03 40.46
N ALA A 354 -18.83 0.29 39.78
CA ALA A 354 -17.90 1.37 40.14
C ALA A 354 -18.41 2.76 39.74
N TYR A 355 -19.09 2.91 38.60
CA TYR A 355 -19.72 4.18 38.20
C TYR A 355 -20.94 4.52 39.06
N ASP A 356 -21.69 3.54 39.53
CA ASP A 356 -22.77 3.71 40.50
C ASP A 356 -22.22 4.34 41.79
N LYS A 357 -21.10 3.82 42.31
CA LYS A 357 -20.41 4.42 43.48
C LYS A 357 -19.80 5.80 43.18
N ALA A 358 -19.36 6.06 41.95
CA ALA A 358 -18.91 7.40 41.55
C ALA A 358 -20.06 8.42 41.55
N ILE A 359 -21.26 8.01 41.12
CA ILE A 359 -22.46 8.86 41.02
C ILE A 359 -23.15 9.03 42.38
N GLU A 360 -23.14 8.00 43.24
CA GLU A 360 -23.62 8.08 44.63
C GLU A 360 -22.82 9.11 45.45
N LEU A 361 -21.51 9.21 45.20
CA LEU A 361 -20.61 10.18 45.84
C LEU A 361 -20.57 11.54 45.13
N ASN A 362 -20.97 11.63 43.86
CA ASN A 362 -21.11 12.88 43.11
C ASN A 362 -22.27 12.78 42.09
N PRO A 363 -23.51 13.13 42.48
CA PRO A 363 -24.67 13.05 41.60
C PRO A 363 -24.60 13.94 40.34
N ASP A 364 -23.69 14.92 40.31
CA ASP A 364 -23.48 15.83 39.18
C ASP A 364 -22.29 15.44 38.28
N PHE A 365 -21.75 14.22 38.42
CA PHE A 365 -20.64 13.72 37.62
C PHE A 365 -21.07 13.32 36.19
N THR A 366 -21.28 14.31 35.32
CA THR A 366 -21.72 14.18 33.91
C THR A 366 -21.04 13.04 33.14
N GLU A 367 -19.72 12.93 33.26
CA GLU A 367 -18.88 11.93 32.59
C GLU A 367 -19.18 10.51 33.08
N ALA A 368 -19.50 10.34 34.38
CA ALA A 368 -19.80 9.04 34.97
C ALA A 368 -21.11 8.45 34.39
N TYR A 369 -22.15 9.27 34.23
CA TYR A 369 -23.35 8.86 33.51
C TYR A 369 -23.03 8.49 32.06
N TYR A 370 -22.20 9.27 31.36
CA TYR A 370 -21.85 8.99 29.97
C TYR A 370 -21.19 7.60 29.82
N VAL A 371 -20.17 7.31 30.62
CA VAL A 371 -19.46 6.01 30.53
C VAL A 371 -20.29 4.85 31.06
N ARG A 372 -21.15 5.05 32.06
CA ARG A 372 -22.10 4.02 32.54
C ARG A 372 -23.15 3.71 31.48
N GLY A 373 -23.69 4.73 30.80
CA GLY A 373 -24.58 4.57 29.66
C GLY A 373 -23.92 3.83 28.48
N VAL A 374 -22.63 4.07 28.23
CA VAL A 374 -21.85 3.29 27.26
C VAL A 374 -21.64 1.84 27.71
N ALA A 375 -21.39 1.58 29.01
CA ALA A 375 -21.26 0.22 29.54
C ALA A 375 -22.58 -0.57 29.44
N TYR A 376 -23.72 0.04 29.79
CA TYR A 376 -25.05 -0.55 29.57
C TYR A 376 -25.31 -0.86 28.09
N ASN A 377 -24.93 0.05 27.19
CA ASN A 377 -24.99 -0.19 25.75
C ASN A 377 -24.18 -1.42 25.31
N ASN A 378 -23.01 -1.67 25.92
CA ASN A 378 -22.18 -2.85 25.60
C ASN A 378 -22.74 -4.15 26.19
N LEU A 379 -23.32 -4.13 27.40
CA LEU A 379 -24.02 -5.27 27.99
C LEU A 379 -25.35 -5.61 27.29
N GLY A 380 -25.89 -4.71 26.47
CA GLY A 380 -27.15 -4.93 25.76
C GLY A 380 -28.40 -4.49 26.52
N ASP A 381 -28.26 -3.59 27.51
CA ASP A 381 -29.38 -2.85 28.10
C ASP A 381 -29.46 -1.44 27.47
N PRO A 382 -30.09 -1.28 26.29
CA PRO A 382 -30.24 0.03 25.67
C PRO A 382 -31.19 0.96 26.45
N ASN A 383 -32.05 0.44 27.33
CA ASN A 383 -33.01 1.26 28.08
C ASN A 383 -32.29 2.07 29.18
N ARG A 384 -31.43 1.42 29.97
CA ARG A 384 -30.56 2.13 30.92
C ARG A 384 -29.54 3.01 30.20
N ALA A 385 -29.02 2.57 29.05
CA ALA A 385 -28.16 3.40 28.22
C ALA A 385 -28.86 4.70 27.77
N LEU A 386 -30.12 4.64 27.32
CA LEU A 386 -30.91 5.82 26.98
C LEU A 386 -31.13 6.76 28.19
N GLN A 387 -31.40 6.21 29.38
CA GLN A 387 -31.58 6.98 30.60
C GLN A 387 -30.31 7.76 30.97
N ASP A 388 -29.17 7.08 31.04
CA ASP A 388 -27.88 7.68 31.40
C ASP A 388 -27.40 8.70 30.35
N LEU A 389 -27.48 8.36 29.07
CA LEU A 389 -27.08 9.26 27.99
C LEU A 389 -28.06 10.44 27.83
N GLY A 390 -29.32 10.27 28.24
CA GLY A 390 -30.27 11.36 28.45
C GLY A 390 -29.79 12.32 29.53
N LYS A 391 -29.51 11.80 30.74
CA LYS A 391 -29.01 12.57 31.88
C LYS A 391 -27.71 13.33 31.56
N THR A 392 -26.76 12.71 30.85
CA THR A 392 -25.55 13.39 30.34
C THR A 392 -25.90 14.60 29.46
N ILE A 393 -26.86 14.46 28.55
CA ILE A 393 -27.26 15.52 27.61
C ILE A 393 -28.04 16.64 28.29
N ASP A 394 -28.85 16.32 29.31
CA ASP A 394 -29.55 17.32 30.12
C ASP A 394 -28.59 18.17 30.95
N MET A 395 -27.48 17.56 31.41
CA MET A 395 -26.40 18.23 32.16
C MET A 395 -25.44 19.00 31.25
N ASN A 396 -25.09 18.44 30.09
CA ASN A 396 -24.26 19.09 29.08
C ASN A 396 -24.83 18.86 27.66
N LYS A 397 -25.54 19.89 27.16
CA LYS A 397 -26.20 19.86 25.85
C LYS A 397 -25.24 19.87 24.66
N GLU A 398 -23.96 20.17 24.88
CA GLU A 398 -22.89 20.18 23.87
C GLU A 398 -22.05 18.88 23.86
N PHE A 399 -22.40 17.89 24.69
CA PHE A 399 -21.71 16.59 24.80
C PHE A 399 -21.95 15.71 23.55
N ALA A 400 -21.37 16.10 22.41
CA ALA A 400 -21.70 15.62 21.07
C ALA A 400 -21.67 14.08 20.92
N ILE A 401 -20.71 13.41 21.56
CA ILE A 401 -20.57 11.95 21.54
C ILE A 401 -21.69 11.23 22.32
N ALA A 402 -22.30 11.86 23.33
CA ALA A 402 -23.42 11.27 24.06
C ALA A 402 -24.65 11.11 23.16
N TYR A 403 -24.92 12.10 22.29
CA TYR A 403 -25.97 11.98 21.27
C TYR A 403 -25.69 10.80 20.33
N TYR A 404 -24.46 10.64 19.85
CA TYR A 404 -24.10 9.51 18.98
C TYR A 404 -24.34 8.16 19.67
N MET A 405 -23.88 8.00 20.92
CA MET A 405 -24.10 6.78 21.71
C MET A 405 -25.60 6.55 22.00
N ARG A 406 -26.39 7.62 22.18
CA ARG A 406 -27.85 7.54 22.37
C ARG A 406 -28.54 7.11 21.07
N GLY A 407 -28.04 7.55 19.92
CA GLY A 407 -28.48 7.06 18.60
C GLY A 407 -28.19 5.58 18.39
N LEU A 408 -27.03 5.08 18.84
CA LEU A 408 -26.73 3.64 18.83
C LEU A 408 -27.69 2.83 19.73
N ALA A 409 -28.05 3.36 20.90
CA ALA A 409 -29.04 2.71 21.77
C ALA A 409 -30.45 2.65 21.12
N TYR A 410 -30.88 3.73 20.46
CA TYR A 410 -32.14 3.74 19.69
C TYR A 410 -32.12 2.75 18.52
N ASN A 411 -31.00 2.58 17.82
CA ASN A 411 -30.86 1.53 16.80
C ASN A 411 -31.02 0.12 17.41
N LYS A 412 -30.49 -0.16 18.60
CA LYS A 412 -30.68 -1.44 19.29
C LYS A 412 -32.14 -1.71 19.70
N LEU A 413 -32.93 -0.65 19.91
CA LEU A 413 -34.38 -0.72 20.15
C LEU A 413 -35.21 -0.68 18.86
N ASN A 414 -34.59 -0.81 17.69
CA ASN A 414 -35.24 -0.73 16.37
C ASN A 414 -36.05 0.58 16.17
N ASN A 415 -35.55 1.70 16.71
CA ASN A 415 -36.13 3.04 16.54
C ASN A 415 -35.21 3.91 15.67
N PRO A 416 -35.20 3.71 14.33
CA PRO A 416 -34.28 4.41 13.43
C PRO A 416 -34.56 5.91 13.31
N GLY A 417 -35.80 6.36 13.61
CA GLY A 417 -36.16 7.78 13.61
C GLY A 417 -35.42 8.54 14.71
N GLN A 418 -35.56 8.11 15.96
CA GLN A 418 -34.82 8.70 17.08
C GLN A 418 -33.31 8.50 16.94
N ALA A 419 -32.85 7.38 16.37
CA ALA A 419 -31.43 7.20 16.08
C ALA A 419 -30.89 8.27 15.11
N MET A 420 -31.60 8.50 14.00
CA MET A 420 -31.24 9.48 12.97
C MET A 420 -31.20 10.92 13.51
N GLU A 421 -32.18 11.32 14.32
CA GLU A 421 -32.18 12.65 14.98
C GLU A 421 -30.94 12.84 15.87
N ASN A 422 -30.61 11.82 16.67
CA ASN A 422 -29.46 11.87 17.57
C ASN A 422 -28.12 11.85 16.82
N PHE A 423 -27.99 11.12 15.72
CA PHE A 423 -26.81 11.20 14.85
C PHE A 423 -26.66 12.59 14.21
N LYS A 424 -27.75 13.21 13.74
CA LYS A 424 -27.71 14.58 13.19
C LYS A 424 -27.26 15.59 14.23
N MET A 425 -27.80 15.53 15.45
CA MET A 425 -27.40 16.43 16.53
C MET A 425 -25.92 16.25 16.92
N ALA A 426 -25.43 15.01 16.99
CA ALA A 426 -24.00 14.73 17.21
C ALA A 426 -23.13 15.33 16.09
N ALA A 427 -23.51 15.14 14.83
CA ALA A 427 -22.79 15.62 13.66
C ALA A 427 -22.77 17.17 13.58
N LYS A 428 -23.89 17.81 13.94
CA LYS A 428 -24.03 19.28 14.06
C LYS A 428 -23.16 19.86 15.19
N LEU A 429 -23.03 19.15 16.31
CA LEU A 429 -22.10 19.46 17.40
C LEU A 429 -20.63 19.07 17.10
N GLY A 430 -20.29 18.82 15.82
CA GLY A 430 -18.92 18.57 15.39
C GLY A 430 -18.39 17.14 15.58
N TYR A 431 -19.22 16.18 16.03
CA TYR A 431 -18.75 14.81 16.25
C TYR A 431 -18.52 14.07 14.93
N LYS A 432 -17.25 14.05 14.48
CA LYS A 432 -16.83 13.58 13.16
C LYS A 432 -17.35 12.19 12.78
N THR A 433 -17.39 11.22 13.70
CA THR A 433 -17.90 9.87 13.40
C THR A 433 -19.38 9.88 12.96
N ALA A 434 -20.19 10.80 13.50
CA ALA A 434 -21.56 11.00 13.05
C ALA A 434 -21.64 11.70 11.68
N GLN A 435 -20.74 12.66 11.43
CA GLN A 435 -20.63 13.33 10.12
C GLN A 435 -20.26 12.33 9.02
N ASP A 436 -19.23 11.51 9.24
CA ASP A 436 -18.78 10.49 8.28
C ASP A 436 -19.86 9.40 8.08
N TYR A 437 -20.57 8.99 9.14
CA TYR A 437 -21.71 8.06 9.06
C TYR A 437 -22.85 8.61 8.20
N LEU A 438 -23.33 9.84 8.47
CA LEU A 438 -24.45 10.43 7.75
C LEU A 438 -24.10 10.75 6.29
N LYS A 439 -22.85 11.17 6.04
CA LYS A 439 -22.32 11.34 4.68
C LYS A 439 -22.33 10.03 3.89
N GLY A 440 -22.00 8.91 4.54
CA GLY A 440 -22.12 7.57 3.95
C GLY A 440 -23.57 7.15 3.63
N GLN A 441 -24.56 7.74 4.29
CA GLN A 441 -26.00 7.53 4.03
C GLN A 441 -26.59 8.56 3.05
N GLY A 442 -25.81 9.52 2.55
CA GLY A 442 -26.30 10.62 1.71
C GLY A 442 -27.19 11.63 2.47
N VAL A 443 -27.13 11.66 3.80
CA VAL A 443 -27.97 12.48 4.68
C VAL A 443 -27.22 13.74 5.13
N ALA A 444 -27.87 14.90 5.08
CA ALA A 444 -27.39 16.15 5.66
C ALA A 444 -27.86 16.35 7.11
N TRP A 445 -27.13 17.17 7.88
CA TRP A 445 -27.27 17.41 9.32
C TRP A 445 -27.06 18.87 9.71
#